data_AF-A0A1M4TVS0-F1
#
_entry.id   AF-A0A1M4TVS0-F1
#
_cell.length_a   1.000
_cell.length_b   1.000
_cell.length_c   1.000
_cell.angle_alpha   90.00
_cell.angle_beta   90.00
_cell.angle_gamma   90.00
#
_symmetry.space_group_name_H-M   'P 1'
#
loop_
_entity.id
_entity.type
_entity.pdbx_description
1 polymer ?
#
loop_
_entity_poly.entity_id
_entity_poly.type
_entity_poly.pdbx_seq_one_letter_code
_entity_poly.pdbx_strand_id
1 'polypeptide(L)'
;MKIVVQAIVAAGFFAGPAAAQDLVYADDATQTCLADAAPGDRAACAGDSAAACMRDTPGGDSTVGMGGCLDRERQFWDDALNAAYGDLMALYKTRDAEAAAGGWNAPEQVPALKAMQRAWIAYRDARCDFERAKWGGGTGGGPATLQCLMAVTAEQTVLLQDGMDGLQ
;
A
#
# COMPACT_ATOMS: atom_id res chain seq x y z
N MET A 1 62.65 -15.38 -23.42
CA MET A 1 61.62 -14.61 -22.69
C MET A 1 60.27 -15.26 -22.98
N LYS A 2 59.76 -16.11 -22.09
CA LYS A 2 58.44 -16.75 -22.21
C LYS A 2 57.67 -16.47 -20.93
N ILE A 3 56.56 -15.75 -21.08
CA ILE A 3 55.71 -15.21 -20.02
C ILE A 3 54.89 -16.36 -19.42
N VAL A 4 54.99 -16.54 -18.09
CA VAL A 4 54.17 -17.48 -17.33
C VAL A 4 52.89 -16.75 -16.92
N VAL A 5 51.75 -17.22 -17.41
CA VAL A 5 50.42 -16.68 -17.06
C VAL A 5 49.99 -17.31 -15.72
N GLN A 6 49.94 -16.49 -14.67
CA GLN A 6 49.37 -16.88 -13.38
C GLN A 6 47.83 -16.88 -13.48
N ALA A 7 47.22 -18.01 -13.14
CA ALA A 7 45.78 -18.14 -13.00
C ALA A 7 45.34 -17.47 -11.69
N ILE A 8 44.58 -16.37 -11.80
CA ILE A 8 43.88 -15.74 -10.68
C ILE A 8 42.61 -16.56 -10.42
N VAL A 9 42.56 -17.27 -9.30
CA VAL A 9 41.35 -17.93 -8.80
C VAL A 9 40.49 -16.85 -8.13
N ALA A 10 39.42 -16.42 -8.81
CA ALA A 10 38.42 -15.54 -8.24
C ALA A 10 37.55 -16.32 -7.26
N ALA A 11 37.71 -16.06 -5.96
CA ALA A 11 36.80 -16.54 -4.93
C ALA A 11 35.48 -15.76 -5.03
N GLY A 12 34.43 -16.42 -5.54
CA GLY A 12 33.08 -15.85 -5.60
C GLY A 12 32.49 -15.73 -4.20
N PHE A 13 32.21 -14.50 -3.77
CA PHE A 13 31.30 -14.23 -2.66
C PHE A 13 29.88 -14.62 -3.11
N PHE A 14 29.39 -15.77 -2.66
CA PHE A 14 27.97 -16.09 -2.76
C PHE A 14 27.22 -15.20 -1.76
N ALA A 15 26.63 -14.12 -2.25
CA ALA A 15 25.57 -13.43 -1.52
C ALA A 15 24.38 -14.41 -1.43
N GLY A 16 24.18 -15.00 -0.24
CA GLY A 16 23.01 -15.85 0.01
C GLY A 16 21.70 -15.06 -0.17
N PRO A 17 20.60 -15.73 -0.53
CA PRO A 17 19.31 -15.07 -0.68
C PRO A 17 18.87 -14.50 0.67
N ALA A 18 18.45 -13.25 0.69
CA ALA A 18 17.84 -12.63 1.87
C ALA A 18 16.54 -13.37 2.21
N ALA A 19 16.36 -13.71 3.49
CA ALA A 19 15.25 -14.50 4.04
C ALA A 19 13.89 -13.74 4.06
N ALA A 20 13.48 -13.22 2.90
CA ALA A 20 12.18 -12.59 2.67
C ALA A 20 11.28 -13.42 1.71
N GLN A 21 11.77 -14.57 1.23
CA GLN A 21 11.13 -15.33 0.15
C GLN A 21 10.12 -16.40 0.64
N ASP A 22 10.10 -16.73 1.94
CA ASP A 22 9.29 -17.84 2.46
C ASP A 22 8.05 -17.38 3.26
N LEU A 23 7.43 -16.26 2.88
CA LEU A 23 6.17 -15.82 3.50
C LEU A 23 4.99 -16.55 2.87
N VAL A 24 4.12 -17.14 3.71
CA VAL A 24 2.85 -17.73 3.28
C VAL A 24 1.81 -16.61 3.22
N TYR A 25 1.79 -15.88 2.10
CA TYR A 25 0.91 -14.73 1.90
C TYR A 25 -0.03 -14.95 0.72
N ALA A 26 -1.30 -14.62 0.92
CA ALA A 26 -2.34 -14.50 -0.10
C ALA A 26 -3.30 -13.36 0.29
N ASP A 27 -3.89 -12.68 -0.69
CA ASP A 27 -4.84 -11.58 -0.46
C ASP A 27 -6.25 -12.07 -0.03
N ASP A 28 -6.47 -13.38 -0.02
CA ASP A 28 -7.78 -14.03 0.13
C ASP A 28 -8.54 -13.58 1.38
N ALA A 29 -7.85 -13.36 2.51
CA ALA A 29 -8.50 -12.95 3.75
C ALA A 29 -9.08 -11.52 3.65
N THR A 30 -8.28 -10.59 3.12
CA THR A 30 -8.71 -9.20 2.90
C THR A 30 -9.81 -9.15 1.84
N GLN A 31 -9.69 -9.93 0.76
CA GLN A 31 -10.73 -10.03 -0.27
C GLN A 31 -12.04 -10.62 0.26
N THR A 32 -11.96 -11.64 1.11
CA THR A 32 -13.13 -12.22 1.77
C THR A 32 -13.82 -11.20 2.68
N CYS A 33 -13.05 -10.48 3.52
CA CYS A 33 -13.60 -9.41 4.33
C CYS A 33 -14.28 -8.32 3.47
N LEU A 34 -13.64 -7.89 2.39
CA LEU A 34 -14.19 -6.86 1.48
C LEU A 34 -15.49 -7.30 0.80
N ALA A 35 -15.64 -8.60 0.51
CA ALA A 35 -16.87 -9.14 -0.06
C ALA A 35 -18.04 -9.14 0.94
N ASP A 36 -17.75 -9.32 2.23
CA ASP A 36 -18.75 -9.42 3.30
C ASP A 36 -19.03 -8.07 3.99
N ALA A 37 -18.10 -7.12 3.95
CA ALA A 37 -18.19 -5.85 4.64
C ALA A 37 -19.25 -4.91 4.04
N ALA A 38 -20.00 -4.23 4.92
CA ALA A 38 -20.82 -3.09 4.50
C ALA A 38 -19.93 -1.95 3.98
N PRO A 39 -20.41 -1.07 3.08
CA PRO A 39 -19.58 -0.02 2.47
C PRO A 39 -18.74 0.80 3.47
N GLY A 40 -19.35 1.26 4.57
CA GLY A 40 -18.66 2.06 5.59
C GLY A 40 -17.65 1.29 6.46
N ASP A 41 -17.63 -0.04 6.39
CA ASP A 41 -16.76 -0.90 7.20
C ASP A 41 -15.58 -1.48 6.39
N ARG A 42 -15.55 -1.30 5.07
CA ARG A 42 -14.54 -1.91 4.17
C ARG A 42 -13.10 -1.60 4.55
N ALA A 43 -12.83 -0.40 5.07
CA ALA A 43 -11.47 -0.03 5.48
C ALA A 43 -10.96 -0.85 6.68
N ALA A 44 -11.87 -1.44 7.47
CA ALA A 44 -11.51 -2.31 8.60
C ALA A 44 -10.92 -3.66 8.16
N CYS A 45 -11.08 -4.05 6.89
CA CYS A 45 -10.46 -5.26 6.34
C CYS A 45 -8.93 -5.17 6.21
N ALA A 46 -8.36 -3.98 6.36
CA ALA A 46 -6.92 -3.77 6.27
C ALA A 46 -6.18 -4.49 7.40
N GLY A 47 -5.34 -5.45 7.04
CA GLY A 47 -4.52 -6.25 7.94
C GLY A 47 -4.95 -7.72 8.02
N ASP A 48 -6.08 -8.12 7.42
CA ASP A 48 -6.58 -9.48 7.52
C ASP A 48 -5.64 -10.50 6.84
N SER A 49 -5.13 -10.16 5.65
CA SER A 49 -4.17 -11.02 4.92
C SER A 49 -2.79 -11.01 5.56
N ALA A 50 -2.34 -9.86 6.06
CA ALA A 50 -1.10 -9.75 6.82
C ALA A 50 -1.17 -10.56 8.12
N ALA A 51 -2.30 -10.53 8.84
CA ALA A 51 -2.51 -11.31 10.05
C ALA A 51 -2.54 -12.82 9.75
N ALA A 52 -3.20 -13.24 8.67
CA ALA A 52 -3.15 -14.62 8.20
C ALA A 52 -1.71 -15.05 7.87
N CYS A 53 -0.99 -14.22 7.11
CA CYS A 53 0.40 -14.46 6.76
C CYS A 53 1.31 -14.60 7.99
N MET A 54 1.17 -13.74 9.00
CA MET A 54 1.98 -13.82 10.23
C MET A 54 1.71 -15.10 11.01
N ARG A 55 0.45 -15.55 11.04
CA ARG A 55 0.05 -16.79 11.73
C ARG A 55 0.56 -18.03 11.01
N ASP A 56 0.48 -18.03 9.68
CA ASP A 56 0.67 -19.23 8.86
C ASP A 56 2.15 -19.38 8.40
N THR A 57 2.96 -18.32 8.53
CA THR A 57 4.40 -18.34 8.26
C THR A 57 5.22 -18.71 9.52
N PRO A 58 6.11 -19.71 9.47
CA PRO A 58 7.12 -19.92 10.52
C PRO A 58 8.00 -18.68 10.74
N GLY A 59 7.97 -18.12 11.95
CA GLY A 59 8.66 -16.86 12.27
C GLY A 59 7.94 -15.60 11.78
N GLY A 60 6.67 -15.70 11.37
CA GLY A 60 5.83 -14.57 10.99
C GLY A 60 5.58 -13.56 12.12
N ASP A 61 5.75 -13.97 13.38
CA ASP A 61 5.71 -13.14 14.58
C ASP A 61 7.01 -12.37 14.86
N SER A 62 8.10 -12.71 14.18
CA SER A 62 9.35 -11.94 14.23
C SER A 62 9.16 -10.58 13.57
N THR A 63 9.94 -9.57 13.96
CA THR A 63 9.89 -8.24 13.31
C THR A 63 10.06 -8.32 11.79
N VAL A 64 10.93 -9.22 11.31
CA VAL A 64 11.17 -9.42 9.87
C VAL A 64 9.96 -10.05 9.20
N GLY A 65 9.39 -11.10 9.81
CA GLY A 65 8.18 -11.76 9.32
C GLY A 65 6.98 -10.82 9.27
N MET A 66 6.73 -10.10 10.37
CA MET A 66 5.67 -9.09 10.46
C MET A 66 5.82 -8.02 9.39
N GLY A 67 7.04 -7.48 9.24
CA GLY A 67 7.32 -6.46 8.22
C GLY A 67 7.05 -6.98 6.80
N GLY A 68 7.45 -8.21 6.51
CA GLY A 68 7.19 -8.82 5.21
C GLY A 68 5.69 -9.05 4.92
N CYS A 69 4.93 -9.58 5.88
CA CYS A 69 3.49 -9.79 5.72
C CYS A 69 2.73 -8.46 5.56
N LEU A 70 3.04 -7.45 6.37
CA LEU A 70 2.42 -6.13 6.28
C LEU A 70 2.76 -5.42 4.98
N ASP A 71 4.00 -5.55 4.49
CA ASP A 71 4.37 -4.90 3.23
C ASP A 71 3.64 -5.50 2.03
N ARG A 72 3.40 -6.82 2.02
CA ARG A 72 2.61 -7.46 0.95
C ARG A 72 1.17 -6.96 0.92
N GLU A 73 0.50 -6.88 2.07
CA GLU A 73 -0.86 -6.35 2.08
C GLU A 73 -0.91 -4.84 1.83
N ARG A 74 0.11 -4.08 2.29
CA ARG A 74 0.25 -2.68 1.91
C ARG A 74 0.33 -2.50 0.39
N GLN A 75 1.01 -3.40 -0.34
CA GLN A 75 1.07 -3.36 -1.80
C GLN A 75 -0.31 -3.65 -2.43
N PHE A 76 -1.06 -4.64 -1.91
CA PHE A 76 -2.45 -4.88 -2.33
C PHE A 76 -3.31 -3.62 -2.21
N TRP A 77 -3.23 -2.91 -1.07
CA TRP A 77 -3.99 -1.68 -0.87
C TRP A 77 -3.50 -0.51 -1.74
N ASP A 78 -2.20 -0.42 -2.03
CA ASP A 78 -1.63 0.59 -2.93
C ASP A 78 -2.09 0.38 -4.38
N ASP A 79 -2.13 -0.87 -4.85
CA ASP A 79 -2.68 -1.21 -6.18
C ASP A 79 -4.16 -0.85 -6.25
N ALA A 80 -4.94 -1.19 -5.22
CA ALA A 80 -6.36 -0.85 -5.14
C ALA A 80 -6.60 0.68 -5.09
N LEU A 81 -5.77 1.42 -4.37
CA LEU A 81 -5.81 2.89 -4.32
C LEU A 81 -5.60 3.49 -5.72
N ASN A 82 -4.57 3.03 -6.43
CA ASN A 82 -4.23 3.54 -7.75
C ASN A 82 -5.31 3.22 -8.78
N ALA A 83 -5.92 2.03 -8.71
CA ALA A 83 -7.08 1.67 -9.51
C ALA A 83 -8.28 2.61 -9.24
N ALA A 84 -8.68 2.75 -7.97
CA ALA A 84 -9.80 3.61 -7.58
C ALA A 84 -9.57 5.08 -7.97
N TYR A 85 -8.35 5.59 -7.82
CA TYR A 85 -7.98 6.92 -8.28
C TYR A 85 -8.11 7.07 -9.80
N GLY A 86 -7.66 6.07 -10.57
CA GLY A 86 -7.78 6.06 -12.03
C GLY A 86 -9.23 6.11 -12.49
N ASP A 87 -10.10 5.30 -11.87
CA ASP A 87 -11.52 5.22 -12.19
C ASP A 87 -12.25 6.51 -11.84
N LEU A 88 -12.04 7.05 -10.63
CA LEU A 88 -12.65 8.31 -10.21
C LEU A 88 -12.17 9.50 -11.07
N MET A 89 -10.89 9.50 -11.44
CA MET A 89 -10.33 10.51 -12.36
C MET A 89 -11.01 10.46 -13.73
N ALA A 90 -11.29 9.27 -14.26
CA ALA A 90 -12.00 9.12 -15.54
C ALA A 90 -13.44 9.65 -15.44
N LEU A 91 -14.16 9.30 -14.37
CA LEU A 91 -15.50 9.80 -14.09
C LEU A 91 -15.53 11.35 -14.03
N TYR A 92 -14.62 11.95 -13.27
CA TYR A 92 -14.59 13.40 -13.08
C TYR A 92 -14.18 14.16 -14.34
N LYS A 93 -13.29 13.60 -15.19
CA LYS A 93 -13.00 14.18 -16.50
C LYS A 93 -14.25 14.27 -17.38
N THR A 94 -15.09 13.24 -17.39
CA THR A 94 -16.34 13.25 -18.14
C THR A 94 -17.29 14.33 -17.59
N ARG A 95 -17.48 14.38 -16.26
CA ARG A 95 -18.36 15.38 -15.62
C ARG A 95 -17.90 16.82 -15.86
N ASP A 96 -16.60 17.08 -15.75
CA ASP A 96 -16.04 18.42 -16.01
C ASP A 96 -16.24 18.83 -17.48
N ALA A 97 -16.05 17.90 -18.43
CA ALA A 97 -16.29 18.15 -19.85
C ALA A 97 -17.78 18.42 -20.17
N GLU A 98 -18.69 17.68 -19.55
CA GLU A 98 -20.14 17.90 -19.68
C GLU A 98 -20.57 19.26 -19.12
N ALA A 99 -20.07 19.64 -17.94
CA ALA A 99 -20.34 20.94 -17.34
C ALA A 99 -19.86 22.10 -18.23
N ALA A 100 -18.64 21.96 -18.79
CA ALA A 100 -18.09 22.93 -19.73
C ALA A 100 -18.92 23.04 -21.01
N ALA A 101 -19.34 21.91 -21.60
CA ALA A 101 -20.19 21.88 -22.79
C ALA A 101 -21.59 22.46 -22.54
N GLY A 102 -22.14 22.27 -21.34
CA GLY A 102 -23.42 22.81 -20.91
C GLY A 102 -23.39 24.29 -20.51
N GLY A 103 -22.21 24.92 -20.46
CA GLY A 103 -22.05 26.31 -20.00
C GLY A 103 -22.33 26.50 -18.50
N TRP A 104 -22.21 25.43 -17.70
CA TRP A 104 -22.40 25.50 -16.26
C TRP A 104 -21.15 26.05 -15.60
N ASN A 105 -21.29 27.06 -14.75
CA ASN A 105 -20.17 27.57 -13.94
C ASN A 105 -19.97 26.70 -12.69
N ALA A 106 -19.66 25.42 -12.89
CA ALA A 106 -19.38 24.46 -11.83
C ALA A 106 -17.87 24.39 -11.54
N PRO A 107 -17.43 24.24 -10.27
CA PRO A 107 -16.04 23.97 -9.95
C PRO A 107 -15.55 22.66 -10.61
N GLU A 108 -14.35 22.67 -11.18
CA GLU A 108 -13.76 21.47 -11.79
C GLU A 108 -13.38 20.44 -10.71
N GLN A 109 -13.84 19.20 -10.90
CA GLN A 109 -13.62 18.10 -9.97
C GLN A 109 -12.20 17.51 -10.13
N VAL A 110 -11.65 17.49 -11.34
CA VAL A 110 -10.30 16.93 -11.60
C VAL A 110 -9.18 17.67 -10.84
N PRO A 111 -9.08 19.01 -10.88
CA PRO A 111 -8.08 19.73 -10.08
C PRO A 111 -8.28 19.53 -8.58
N ALA A 112 -9.53 19.49 -8.10
CA ALA A 112 -9.85 19.28 -6.69
C ALA A 112 -9.40 17.89 -6.21
N LEU A 113 -9.70 16.83 -6.99
CA LEU A 113 -9.26 15.46 -6.70
C LEU A 113 -7.74 15.35 -6.62
N LYS A 114 -7.02 15.96 -7.58
CA LYS A 114 -5.54 15.99 -7.57
C LYS A 114 -4.98 16.72 -6.36
N ALA A 115 -5.58 17.84 -5.98
CA ALA A 115 -5.14 18.62 -4.83
C ALA A 115 -5.33 17.82 -3.53
N MET A 116 -6.50 17.20 -3.35
CA MET A 116 -6.81 16.36 -2.20
C MET A 116 -5.83 15.18 -2.09
N GLN A 117 -5.59 14.44 -3.18
CA GLN A 117 -4.68 13.29 -3.16
C GLN A 117 -3.24 13.67 -2.83
N ARG A 118 -2.74 14.80 -3.33
CA ARG A 118 -1.41 15.31 -2.98
C ARG A 118 -1.30 15.69 -1.51
N ALA A 119 -2.33 16.33 -0.96
CA ALA A 119 -2.37 16.66 0.47
C ALA A 119 -2.45 15.39 1.33
N TRP A 120 -3.23 14.40 0.89
CA TRP A 120 -3.34 13.10 1.56
C TRP A 120 -2.00 12.37 1.66
N ILE A 121 -1.18 12.35 0.59
CA ILE A 121 0.17 11.74 0.63
C ILE A 121 1.01 12.35 1.76
N ALA A 122 1.03 13.68 1.87
CA ALA A 122 1.77 14.36 2.94
C ALA A 122 1.22 14.03 4.34
N TYR A 123 -0.11 13.91 4.48
CA TYR A 123 -0.75 13.47 5.72
C TYR A 123 -0.38 12.03 6.08
N ARG A 124 -0.45 11.10 5.12
CA ARG A 124 -0.11 9.68 5.30
C ARG A 124 1.33 9.55 5.81
N ASP A 125 2.27 10.19 5.12
CA ASP A 125 3.68 10.10 5.46
C ASP A 125 3.93 10.69 6.86
N ALA A 126 3.38 11.86 7.17
CA ALA A 126 3.50 12.47 8.49
C ALA A 126 2.85 11.64 9.62
N ARG A 127 1.66 11.06 9.37
CA ARG A 127 0.97 10.17 10.34
C ARG A 127 1.84 8.95 10.62
N CYS A 128 2.39 8.31 9.61
CA CYS A 128 3.15 7.07 9.79
C CYS A 128 4.58 7.29 10.30
N ASP A 129 5.18 8.46 10.06
CA ASP A 129 6.41 8.89 10.74
C ASP A 129 6.16 9.13 12.24
N PHE A 130 5.03 9.74 12.60
CA PHE A 130 4.63 9.88 14.01
C PHE A 130 4.42 8.52 14.68
N GLU A 131 3.77 7.55 14.00
CA GLU A 131 3.63 6.19 14.52
C GLU A 131 4.99 5.53 14.76
N ARG A 132 5.95 5.69 13.83
CA ARG A 132 7.32 5.19 13.99
C ARG A 132 8.02 5.79 15.21
N ALA A 133 7.84 7.08 15.46
CA ALA A 133 8.52 7.79 16.54
C ALA A 133 8.18 7.22 17.93
N LYS A 134 6.98 6.65 18.11
CA LYS A 134 6.55 5.99 19.37
C LYS A 134 7.42 4.80 19.77
N TRP A 135 8.17 4.23 18.83
CA TRP A 135 9.01 3.05 19.05
C TRP A 135 10.44 3.36 19.51
N GLY A 136 10.85 4.64 19.57
CA GLY A 136 12.14 5.04 20.13
C GLY A 136 13.38 4.40 19.47
N GLY A 137 13.28 4.01 18.18
CA GLY A 137 14.34 3.31 17.45
C GLY A 137 14.36 1.78 17.60
N GLY A 138 13.40 1.20 18.34
CA GLY A 138 13.23 -0.25 18.44
C GLY A 138 12.84 -0.91 17.11
N THR A 139 13.12 -2.21 16.99
CA THR A 139 12.90 -2.97 15.74
C THR A 139 11.42 -3.03 15.33
N GLY A 140 10.49 -3.02 16.30
CA GLY A 140 9.05 -2.98 16.05
C GLY A 140 8.56 -1.72 15.31
N GLY A 141 9.38 -0.66 15.24
CA GLY A 141 9.04 0.54 14.46
C GLY A 141 8.89 0.28 12.96
N GLY A 142 9.54 -0.74 12.40
CA GLY A 142 9.37 -1.12 10.99
C GLY A 142 7.95 -1.64 10.69
N PRO A 143 7.52 -2.75 11.32
CA PRO A 143 6.15 -3.24 11.21
C PRO A 143 5.09 -2.19 11.54
N ALA A 144 5.28 -1.37 12.59
CA ALA A 144 4.32 -0.34 12.94
C ALA A 144 4.14 0.73 11.83
N THR A 145 5.23 1.15 11.18
CA THR A 145 5.14 2.05 10.01
C THR A 145 4.36 1.39 8.88
N LEU A 146 4.63 0.12 8.56
CA LEU A 146 3.95 -0.58 7.47
C LEU A 146 2.46 -0.79 7.75
N GLN A 147 2.11 -1.15 8.98
CA GLN A 147 0.71 -1.25 9.41
C GLN A 147 -0.03 0.09 9.27
N CYS A 148 0.61 1.19 9.68
CA CYS A 148 0.04 2.52 9.48
C CYS A 148 -0.18 2.85 8.00
N LEU A 149 0.84 2.64 7.16
CA LEU A 149 0.78 2.93 5.74
C LEU A 149 -0.34 2.13 5.06
N MET A 150 -0.47 0.85 5.40
CA MET A 150 -1.53 -0.02 4.90
C MET A 150 -2.92 0.49 5.31
N ALA A 151 -3.15 0.76 6.60
CA ALA A 151 -4.45 1.20 7.10
C ALA A 151 -4.89 2.55 6.50
N VAL A 152 -3.98 3.54 6.46
CA VAL A 152 -4.28 4.87 5.86
C VAL A 152 -4.54 4.76 4.36
N THR A 153 -3.85 3.85 3.67
CA THR A 153 -4.08 3.59 2.25
C THR A 153 -5.45 2.95 2.04
N ALA A 154 -5.85 1.98 2.87
CA ALA A 154 -7.17 1.38 2.81
C ALA A 154 -8.30 2.39 3.05
N GLU A 155 -8.17 3.24 4.07
CA GLU A 155 -9.10 4.36 4.34
C GLU A 155 -9.29 5.23 3.08
N GLN A 156 -8.19 5.59 2.41
CA GLN A 156 -8.24 6.43 1.22
C GLN A 156 -8.80 5.69 0.00
N THR A 157 -8.48 4.41 -0.18
CA THR A 157 -9.03 3.58 -1.25
C THR A 157 -10.55 3.54 -1.18
N VAL A 158 -11.10 3.28 0.02
CA VAL A 158 -12.56 3.26 0.23
C VAL A 158 -13.17 4.62 -0.04
N LEU A 159 -12.55 5.70 0.46
CA LEU A 159 -13.02 7.07 0.18
C LEU A 159 -13.10 7.33 -1.34
N LEU A 160 -12.11 6.90 -2.12
CA LEU A 160 -12.14 7.09 -3.58
C LEU A 160 -13.23 6.27 -4.26
N GLN A 161 -13.43 5.03 -3.83
CA GLN A 161 -14.48 4.15 -4.33
C GLN A 161 -15.87 4.72 -4.02
N ASP A 162 -16.11 5.19 -2.80
CA ASP A 162 -17.37 5.82 -2.40
C ASP A 162 -17.65 7.11 -3.19
N GLY A 163 -16.59 7.82 -3.61
CA GLY A 163 -16.71 8.98 -4.51
C GLY A 163 -17.24 8.63 -5.89
N MET A 164 -17.01 7.40 -6.38
CA MET A 164 -17.58 6.90 -7.62
C MET A 164 -19.09 6.65 -7.47
N ASP A 165 -19.50 6.15 -6.31
CA ASP A 165 -20.89 5.81 -6.00
C ASP A 165 -21.72 7.03 -5.52
N GLY A 166 -21.06 8.19 -5.34
CA GLY A 166 -21.71 9.40 -4.83
C GLY A 166 -22.12 9.29 -3.36
N LEU A 167 -21.42 8.44 -2.60
CA LEU A 167 -21.65 8.17 -1.18
C LEU A 167 -20.78 9.02 -0.25
N GLN A 168 -19.95 9.90 -0.83
CA GLN A 168 -19.19 10.93 -0.11
C GLN A 168 -20.07 12.05 0.45
#